data_AF-A0A182SPY6-F1
#
_entry.id   AF-A0A182SPY6-F1
#
_cell.length_a   1.000
_cell.length_b   1.000
_cell.length_c   1.000
_cell.angle_alpha   90.00
_cell.angle_beta   90.00
_cell.angle_gamma   90.00
#
_symmetry.space_group_name_H-M   'P 1'
#
loop_
_entity.id
_entity.type
_entity.pdbx_description
1 polymer ?
#
loop_
_entity_poly.entity_id
_entity_poly.type
_entity_poly.pdbx_seq_one_letter_code
_entity_poly.pdbx_strand_id
1 'polypeptide(L)'
;MYLSDADRMRGCTIVNGTLHIRLKEDHPNLLEELRNGLGDIEEIMGVLKVFRSNYISSLEFLANLEIIHGQYGNENSNFSLMVYENSNLQRLWNFEQKISLRLMTRGMYFRNNELLCNAHIKLLQKIAEYDNASDTIDWNSNGYMQACHVQPFQARHEVVSSRIVTVFWSKHSPKSHHRLQGYSIYYMRTNVDKSPYEGRDLCSKFGWKSRYVALENVTIEGSFYAYNLTRLKPYTRYAFYVKAYYNESFDSATDLVGMSDMQYFRTAKDRPTSPLHMRTTRKNESTITLAWRILPSEQAMVLQYHVDVFIQPDEQRKFDKRNFCTDPHQQPRPVPHDHWQP
;
A
#
# COMPACT_ATOMS: atom_id res chain seq x y z
N MET A 1 -15.20 9.75 -12.18
CA MET A 1 -16.14 9.52 -11.09
C MET A 1 -15.42 9.87 -9.80
N TYR A 2 -15.94 10.81 -9.04
CA TYR A 2 -15.54 11.04 -7.65
C TYR A 2 -16.27 10.04 -6.75
N LEU A 3 -15.79 9.80 -5.53
CA LEU A 3 -16.49 8.89 -4.60
C LEU A 3 -17.91 9.38 -4.25
N SER A 4 -18.11 10.70 -4.22
CA SER A 4 -19.44 11.31 -4.08
C SER A 4 -20.40 10.93 -5.20
N ASP A 5 -19.91 10.65 -6.41
CA ASP A 5 -20.76 10.17 -7.51
C ASP A 5 -21.22 8.73 -7.26
N ALA A 6 -20.38 7.89 -6.64
CA ALA A 6 -20.74 6.52 -6.28
C ALA A 6 -21.80 6.49 -5.16
N ASP A 7 -21.68 7.37 -4.15
CA ASP A 7 -22.65 7.45 -3.05
C ASP A 7 -24.06 7.83 -3.54
N ARG A 8 -24.15 8.63 -4.61
CA ARG A 8 -25.43 8.97 -5.26
C ARG A 8 -26.12 7.79 -5.97
N MET A 9 -25.39 6.71 -6.21
CA MET A 9 -25.90 5.49 -6.84
C MET A 9 -26.29 4.42 -5.81
N ARG A 10 -26.15 4.71 -4.51
CA ARG A 10 -26.50 3.76 -3.44
C ARG A 10 -27.97 3.33 -3.55
N GLY A 11 -28.21 2.02 -3.52
CA GLY A 11 -29.54 1.44 -3.69
C GLY A 11 -30.06 1.42 -5.15
N CYS A 12 -29.30 1.92 -6.13
CA CYS A 12 -29.68 1.77 -7.53
C CYS A 12 -29.36 0.36 -8.02
N THR A 13 -30.38 -0.36 -8.48
CA THR A 13 -30.21 -1.69 -9.10
C THR A 13 -30.05 -1.63 -10.62
N ILE A 14 -30.68 -0.66 -11.28
CA ILE A 14 -30.61 -0.49 -12.73
C ILE A 14 -30.01 0.88 -13.07
N VAL A 15 -28.92 0.86 -13.85
CA VAL A 15 -28.34 2.08 -14.43
C VAL A 15 -28.93 2.30 -15.82
N ASN A 16 -29.89 3.22 -15.92
CA ASN A 16 -30.45 3.65 -17.20
C ASN A 16 -29.50 4.60 -17.94
N GLY A 17 -28.36 4.08 -18.38
CA GLY A 17 -27.28 4.83 -19.02
C GLY A 17 -25.98 4.03 -19.03
N THR A 18 -24.88 4.73 -19.28
CA THR A 18 -23.54 4.16 -19.35
C THR A 18 -22.77 4.45 -18.06
N LEU A 19 -22.05 3.45 -17.51
CA LEU A 19 -21.27 3.59 -16.28
C LEU A 19 -19.78 3.74 -16.60
N HIS A 20 -19.22 4.92 -16.30
CA HIS A 20 -17.80 5.23 -16.49
C HIS A 20 -17.08 5.37 -15.15
N ILE A 21 -16.27 4.35 -14.81
CA ILE A 21 -15.45 4.33 -13.61
C ILE A 21 -14.04 4.82 -13.97
N ARG A 22 -13.74 6.02 -13.48
CA ARG A 22 -12.40 6.65 -13.55
C ARG A 22 -12.08 7.29 -12.22
N LEU A 23 -11.20 6.66 -11.44
CA LEU A 23 -10.78 7.09 -10.10
C LEU A 23 -9.40 7.73 -10.16
N LYS A 24 -9.32 9.01 -9.79
CA LYS A 24 -8.08 9.80 -9.84
C LYS A 24 -7.40 9.98 -8.48
N GLU A 25 -8.06 9.60 -7.40
CA GLU A 25 -7.64 9.89 -6.03
C GLU A 25 -7.60 8.61 -5.18
N ASP A 26 -6.62 8.54 -4.28
CA ASP A 26 -6.49 7.50 -3.25
C ASP A 26 -7.41 7.84 -2.06
N HIS A 27 -8.04 6.83 -1.45
CA HIS A 27 -8.94 7.00 -0.31
C HIS A 27 -8.82 5.82 0.67
N PRO A 28 -8.83 6.07 2.01
CA PRO A 28 -8.94 4.99 2.98
C PRO A 28 -10.16 4.11 2.72
N ASN A 29 -10.03 2.79 2.77
CA ASN A 29 -11.14 1.84 2.55
C ASN A 29 -11.87 2.01 1.21
N LEU A 30 -11.17 2.49 0.15
CA LEU A 30 -11.76 2.79 -1.16
C LEU A 30 -12.70 1.69 -1.71
N LEU A 31 -12.31 0.42 -1.65
CA LEU A 31 -13.13 -0.68 -2.16
C LEU A 31 -14.45 -0.83 -1.40
N GLU A 32 -14.45 -0.57 -0.09
CA GLU A 32 -15.65 -0.66 0.74
C GLU A 32 -16.61 0.49 0.43
N GLU A 33 -16.10 1.71 0.27
CA GLU A 33 -16.89 2.87 -0.16
C GLU A 33 -17.51 2.66 -1.55
N LEU A 34 -16.73 2.14 -2.50
CA LEU A 34 -17.25 1.80 -3.83
C LEU A 34 -18.32 0.69 -3.76
N ARG A 35 -18.13 -0.31 -2.90
CA ARG A 35 -19.11 -1.39 -2.71
C ARG A 35 -20.40 -0.84 -2.10
N ASN A 36 -20.31 0.08 -1.15
CA ASN A 36 -21.48 0.71 -0.53
C ASN A 36 -22.24 1.64 -1.49
N GLY A 37 -21.59 2.16 -2.53
CA GLY A 37 -22.22 3.02 -3.53
C GLY A 37 -22.71 2.30 -4.78
N LEU A 38 -22.01 1.26 -5.24
CA LEU A 38 -22.24 0.60 -6.52
C LEU A 38 -22.57 -0.90 -6.41
N GLY A 39 -22.54 -1.47 -5.21
CA GLY A 39 -22.71 -2.90 -4.97
C GLY A 39 -24.08 -3.45 -5.32
N ASP A 40 -25.12 -2.61 -5.20
CA ASP A 40 -26.51 -2.97 -5.48
C ASP A 40 -26.84 -2.98 -6.99
N ILE A 41 -25.95 -2.47 -7.85
CA ILE A 41 -26.19 -2.42 -9.30
C ILE A 41 -26.21 -3.83 -9.87
N GLU A 42 -27.34 -4.20 -10.47
CA GLU A 42 -27.60 -5.48 -11.12
C GLU A 42 -27.54 -5.36 -12.65
N GLU A 43 -28.02 -4.25 -13.21
CA GLU A 43 -28.08 -4.07 -14.66
C GLU A 43 -27.55 -2.70 -15.11
N ILE A 44 -26.81 -2.68 -16.22
CA ILE A 44 -26.36 -1.47 -16.90
C ILE A 44 -26.92 -1.47 -18.32
N MET A 45 -27.82 -0.53 -18.62
CA MET A 45 -28.44 -0.41 -19.95
C MET A 45 -27.44 -0.01 -21.04
N GLY A 46 -26.43 0.79 -20.68
CA GLY A 46 -25.35 1.23 -21.56
C GLY A 46 -24.13 0.32 -21.52
N VAL A 47 -22.94 0.91 -21.55
CA VAL A 47 -21.66 0.20 -21.45
C VAL A 47 -21.03 0.35 -20.07
N LEU A 48 -20.19 -0.60 -19.66
CA LEU A 48 -19.33 -0.47 -18.48
C LEU A 48 -17.90 -0.18 -18.93
N LYS A 49 -17.37 0.95 -18.47
CA LYS A 49 -16.00 1.38 -18.77
C LYS A 49 -15.23 1.63 -17.48
N VAL A 50 -14.21 0.82 -17.21
CA VAL A 50 -13.29 0.98 -16.07
C VAL A 50 -11.91 1.33 -16.60
N PHE A 51 -11.50 2.58 -16.41
CA PHE A 51 -10.27 3.06 -17.01
C PHE A 51 -9.54 4.10 -16.19
N ARG A 52 -8.20 4.12 -16.29
CA ARG A 52 -7.34 5.07 -15.56
C ARG A 52 -7.68 5.13 -14.07
N SER A 53 -8.08 4.00 -13.51
CA SER A 53 -8.47 3.84 -12.10
C SER A 53 -7.36 3.10 -11.37
N ASN A 54 -6.25 3.80 -11.14
CA ASN A 54 -5.04 3.19 -10.62
C ASN A 54 -5.11 2.83 -9.13
N TYR A 55 -6.17 3.15 -8.40
CA TYR A 55 -6.26 2.87 -6.96
C TYR A 55 -7.15 1.65 -6.63
N ILE A 56 -7.80 1.05 -7.62
CA ILE A 56 -8.62 -0.16 -7.41
C ILE A 56 -7.82 -1.40 -7.75
N SER A 57 -7.92 -2.42 -6.89
CA SER A 57 -7.26 -3.71 -7.08
C SER A 57 -8.20 -4.80 -7.58
N SER A 58 -9.52 -4.60 -7.49
CA SER A 58 -10.55 -5.49 -8.04
C SER A 58 -11.81 -4.73 -8.48
N LEU A 59 -12.68 -5.38 -9.26
CA LEU A 59 -14.04 -4.93 -9.59
C LEU A 59 -15.11 -5.56 -8.68
N GLU A 60 -14.70 -6.23 -7.59
CA GLU A 60 -15.60 -6.93 -6.65
C GLU A 60 -16.62 -6.01 -5.99
N PHE A 61 -16.40 -4.70 -6.01
CA PHE A 61 -17.36 -3.71 -5.54
C PHE A 61 -18.64 -3.63 -6.40
N LEU A 62 -18.62 -4.10 -7.66
CA LEU A 62 -19.82 -4.33 -8.48
C LEU A 62 -20.33 -5.74 -8.21
N ALA A 63 -20.76 -5.99 -6.97
CA ALA A 63 -21.04 -7.33 -6.46
C ALA A 63 -22.23 -7.97 -7.20
N ASN A 64 -23.32 -7.23 -7.38
CA ASN A 64 -24.57 -7.76 -7.92
C ASN A 64 -24.69 -7.63 -9.44
N LEU A 65 -23.71 -7.05 -10.14
CA LEU A 65 -23.83 -6.73 -11.58
C LEU A 65 -23.97 -8.00 -12.43
N GLU A 66 -25.15 -8.26 -12.99
CA GLU A 66 -25.44 -9.45 -13.78
C GLU A 66 -25.50 -9.18 -15.28
N ILE A 67 -25.99 -8.00 -15.70
CA ILE A 67 -26.27 -7.73 -17.12
C ILE A 67 -25.68 -6.39 -17.56
N ILE A 68 -25.01 -6.40 -18.71
CA ILE A 68 -24.62 -5.18 -19.44
C ILE A 68 -25.26 -5.24 -20.84
N HIS A 69 -26.16 -4.32 -21.12
CA HIS A 69 -26.98 -4.36 -22.35
C HIS A 69 -26.25 -3.81 -23.58
N GLY A 70 -25.41 -2.79 -23.42
CA GLY A 70 -24.62 -2.19 -24.50
C GLY A 70 -25.40 -1.25 -25.44
N GLN A 71 -26.59 -0.76 -25.04
CA GLN A 71 -27.49 0.03 -25.90
C GLN A 71 -26.97 1.45 -26.18
N TYR A 72 -26.38 2.10 -25.18
CA TYR A 72 -25.97 3.52 -25.22
C TYR A 72 -24.47 3.75 -25.49
N GLY A 73 -23.81 2.83 -26.21
CA GLY A 73 -22.41 3.00 -26.58
C GLY A 73 -22.23 3.83 -27.85
N ASN A 74 -21.19 4.67 -27.92
CA ASN A 74 -20.80 5.34 -29.17
C ASN A 74 -20.78 4.32 -30.33
N GLU A 75 -21.28 4.72 -31.50
CA GLU A 75 -21.37 3.85 -32.69
C GLU A 75 -20.02 3.24 -33.10
N ASN A 76 -18.91 3.88 -32.72
CA ASN A 76 -17.54 3.42 -33.01
C ASN A 76 -16.93 2.47 -31.95
N SER A 77 -17.65 2.13 -30.88
CA SER A 77 -17.15 1.25 -29.82
C SER A 77 -17.80 -0.12 -29.89
N ASN A 78 -17.08 -1.12 -30.37
CA ASN A 78 -17.60 -2.49 -30.50
C ASN A 78 -17.64 -3.26 -29.17
N PHE A 79 -17.62 -2.57 -28.02
CA PHE A 79 -17.45 -3.20 -26.71
C PHE A 79 -18.53 -2.74 -25.72
N SER A 80 -19.07 -3.68 -24.95
CA SER A 80 -19.99 -3.42 -23.83
C SER A 80 -19.25 -3.38 -22.49
N LEU A 81 -18.13 -4.11 -22.38
CA LEU A 81 -17.22 -4.07 -21.23
C LEU A 81 -15.83 -3.62 -21.68
N MET A 82 -15.34 -2.51 -21.11
CA MET A 82 -14.02 -1.97 -21.40
C MET A 82 -13.23 -1.79 -20.11
N VAL A 83 -12.10 -2.48 -19.98
CA VAL A 83 -11.22 -2.41 -18.82
C VAL A 83 -9.79 -2.14 -19.28
N TYR A 84 -9.31 -0.90 -19.10
CA TYR A 84 -7.99 -0.53 -19.61
C TYR A 84 -7.26 0.56 -18.85
N GLU A 85 -5.93 0.56 -18.93
CA GLU A 85 -5.06 1.53 -18.24
C GLU A 85 -5.34 1.59 -16.73
N ASN A 86 -5.56 0.44 -16.08
CA ASN A 86 -5.71 0.34 -14.63
C ASN A 86 -4.46 -0.34 -14.06
N SER A 87 -3.43 0.43 -13.72
CA SER A 87 -2.10 -0.11 -13.37
C SER A 87 -2.11 -1.04 -12.15
N ASN A 88 -3.03 -0.86 -11.19
CA ASN A 88 -3.08 -1.67 -9.96
C ASN A 88 -4.22 -2.70 -9.93
N LEU A 89 -5.02 -2.81 -11.00
CA LEU A 89 -6.10 -3.80 -11.08
C LEU A 89 -5.49 -5.21 -11.19
N GLN A 90 -5.81 -6.08 -10.24
CA GLN A 90 -5.24 -7.43 -10.13
C GLN A 90 -6.26 -8.51 -10.43
N ARG A 91 -7.53 -8.27 -10.10
CA ARG A 91 -8.64 -9.21 -10.25
C ARG A 91 -9.84 -8.50 -10.83
N LEU A 92 -10.76 -9.25 -11.45
CA LEU A 92 -12.05 -8.70 -11.88
C LEU A 92 -13.06 -8.92 -10.75
N TRP A 93 -13.62 -10.12 -10.65
CA TRP A 93 -14.47 -10.53 -9.54
C TRP A 93 -13.90 -11.75 -8.83
N ASN A 94 -14.41 -12.03 -7.63
CA ASN A 94 -14.27 -13.35 -7.04
C ASN A 94 -15.22 -14.31 -7.77
N PHE A 95 -14.68 -15.08 -8.72
CA PHE A 95 -15.46 -16.01 -9.54
C PHE A 95 -15.96 -17.26 -8.79
N GLU A 96 -15.59 -17.44 -7.53
CA GLU A 96 -16.28 -18.41 -6.65
C GLU A 96 -17.69 -17.94 -6.26
N GLN A 97 -17.90 -16.61 -6.24
CA GLN A 97 -19.18 -15.98 -5.90
C GLN A 97 -19.89 -15.42 -7.14
N LYS A 98 -19.12 -14.80 -8.05
CA LYS A 98 -19.61 -14.23 -9.30
C LYS A 98 -19.62 -15.31 -10.39
N ILE A 99 -20.72 -16.04 -10.47
CA ILE A 99 -20.84 -17.21 -11.36
C ILE A 99 -21.37 -16.88 -12.76
N SER A 100 -21.97 -15.72 -12.96
CA SER A 100 -22.52 -15.30 -14.25
C SER A 100 -22.35 -13.79 -14.49
N LEU A 101 -22.23 -13.43 -15.77
CA LEU A 101 -22.31 -12.08 -16.30
C LEU A 101 -22.81 -12.20 -17.74
N ARG A 102 -23.81 -11.42 -18.14
CA ARG A 102 -24.33 -11.44 -19.51
C ARG A 102 -24.03 -10.11 -20.20
N LEU A 103 -23.41 -10.17 -21.38
CA LEU A 103 -23.32 -9.03 -22.28
C LEU A 103 -24.31 -9.24 -23.41
N MET A 104 -25.37 -8.43 -23.46
CA MET A 104 -26.44 -8.63 -24.45
C MET A 104 -25.97 -8.29 -25.87
N THR A 105 -25.04 -7.34 -25.99
CA THR A 105 -24.45 -6.94 -27.26
C THR A 105 -22.97 -6.61 -27.05
N ARG A 106 -22.19 -6.65 -28.14
CA ARG A 106 -20.79 -6.22 -28.20
C ARG A 106 -19.83 -7.07 -27.35
N GLY A 107 -18.54 -7.04 -27.68
CA GLY A 107 -17.50 -7.82 -27.02
C GLY A 107 -16.87 -7.09 -25.84
N MET A 108 -15.71 -7.60 -25.43
CA MET A 108 -14.89 -7.08 -24.35
C MET A 108 -13.60 -6.42 -24.87
N TYR A 109 -13.14 -5.39 -24.16
CA TYR A 109 -11.87 -4.72 -24.41
C TYR A 109 -10.98 -4.73 -23.17
N PHE A 110 -9.79 -5.33 -23.28
CA PHE A 110 -8.80 -5.41 -22.20
C PHE A 110 -7.41 -4.99 -22.66
N ARG A 111 -6.85 -3.92 -22.07
CA ARG A 111 -5.53 -3.42 -22.44
C ARG A 111 -4.83 -2.67 -21.29
N ASN A 112 -3.51 -2.80 -21.18
CA ASN A 112 -2.69 -2.05 -20.22
C ASN A 112 -3.17 -2.20 -18.76
N ASN A 113 -3.57 -3.41 -18.35
CA ASN A 113 -3.84 -3.72 -16.94
C ASN A 113 -2.64 -4.53 -16.42
N GLU A 114 -1.60 -3.80 -15.99
CA GLU A 114 -0.26 -4.34 -15.74
C GLU A 114 -0.25 -5.51 -14.75
N LEU A 115 -1.16 -5.49 -13.75
CA LEU A 115 -1.25 -6.51 -12.71
C LEU A 115 -2.38 -7.54 -12.88
N LEU A 116 -3.22 -7.41 -13.91
CA LEU A 116 -4.37 -8.30 -14.14
C LEU A 116 -3.96 -9.51 -14.95
N CYS A 117 -3.89 -10.68 -14.32
CA CYS A 117 -3.50 -11.92 -15.01
C CYS A 117 -4.47 -12.31 -16.13
N ASN A 118 -3.92 -12.74 -17.27
CA ASN A 118 -4.69 -13.23 -18.42
C ASN A 118 -5.67 -14.36 -18.06
N ALA A 119 -5.34 -15.18 -17.06
CA ALA A 119 -6.23 -16.22 -16.54
C ALA A 119 -7.57 -15.66 -16.01
N HIS A 120 -7.60 -14.47 -15.41
CA HIS A 120 -8.85 -13.85 -14.96
C HIS A 120 -9.72 -13.41 -16.13
N ILE A 121 -9.11 -12.91 -17.22
CA ILE A 121 -9.83 -12.53 -18.43
C ILE A 121 -10.39 -13.79 -19.12
N LYS A 122 -9.57 -14.84 -19.29
CA LYS A 122 -10.03 -16.13 -19.84
C LYS A 122 -11.16 -16.75 -19.02
N LEU A 123 -11.07 -16.66 -17.69
CA LEU A 123 -12.13 -17.15 -16.81
C LEU A 123 -13.42 -16.34 -16.99
N LEU A 124 -13.32 -15.01 -17.11
CA LEU A 124 -14.47 -14.17 -17.44
C LEU A 124 -15.10 -14.59 -18.78
N GLN A 125 -14.30 -14.79 -19.83
CA GLN A 125 -14.80 -15.24 -21.13
C GLN A 125 -15.52 -16.59 -21.05
N LYS A 126 -15.15 -17.46 -20.10
CA LYS A 126 -15.77 -18.77 -19.91
C LYS A 126 -17.10 -18.71 -19.15
N ILE A 127 -17.22 -17.81 -18.16
CA ILE A 127 -18.43 -17.71 -17.33
C ILE A 127 -19.45 -16.73 -17.89
N ALA A 128 -19.01 -15.80 -18.75
CA ALA A 128 -19.89 -14.78 -19.31
C ALA A 128 -20.68 -15.32 -20.50
N GLU A 129 -21.95 -14.94 -20.59
CA GLU A 129 -22.79 -15.19 -21.76
C GLU A 129 -22.73 -13.97 -22.69
N TYR A 130 -22.03 -14.10 -23.83
CA TYR A 130 -21.86 -13.01 -24.79
C TYR A 130 -21.34 -13.53 -26.15
N ASP A 131 -21.40 -12.66 -27.16
CA ASP A 131 -20.72 -12.87 -28.45
C ASP A 131 -19.28 -12.33 -28.40
N ASN A 132 -18.31 -13.24 -28.49
CA ASN A 132 -16.89 -12.94 -28.40
C ASN A 132 -16.25 -12.56 -29.74
N ALA A 133 -16.99 -12.55 -30.85
CA ALA A 133 -16.46 -12.26 -32.18
C ALA A 133 -15.83 -10.86 -32.29
N SER A 134 -16.28 -9.93 -31.44
CA SER A 134 -15.81 -8.55 -31.41
C SER A 134 -14.79 -8.25 -30.30
N ASP A 135 -14.30 -9.26 -29.57
CA ASP A 135 -13.31 -9.07 -28.52
C ASP A 135 -12.01 -8.44 -29.03
N THR A 136 -11.43 -7.56 -28.23
CA THR A 136 -10.10 -7.02 -28.46
C THR A 136 -9.32 -7.03 -27.15
N ILE A 137 -8.52 -8.08 -26.98
CA ILE A 137 -7.72 -8.31 -25.77
C ILE A 137 -6.25 -8.26 -26.16
N ASP A 138 -5.52 -7.30 -25.62
CA ASP A 138 -4.07 -7.16 -25.80
C ASP A 138 -3.35 -8.00 -24.74
N TRP A 139 -3.18 -9.30 -25.01
CA TRP A 139 -2.63 -10.29 -24.07
C TRP A 139 -1.25 -9.94 -23.50
N ASN A 140 -0.43 -9.20 -24.26
CA ASN A 140 0.93 -8.80 -23.84
C ASN A 140 0.91 -7.61 -22.88
N SER A 141 -0.13 -6.78 -22.95
CA SER A 141 -0.28 -5.61 -22.08
C SER A 141 -0.94 -5.91 -20.73
N ASN A 142 -1.45 -7.12 -20.52
CA ASN A 142 -2.18 -7.52 -19.32
C ASN A 142 -1.35 -8.52 -18.47
N GLY A 143 -1.21 -8.24 -17.18
CA GLY A 143 -0.60 -9.14 -16.21
C GLY A 143 0.92 -9.28 -16.28
N TYR A 144 1.61 -8.56 -17.18
CA TYR A 144 3.06 -8.67 -17.36
C TYR A 144 3.88 -8.21 -16.14
N MET A 145 3.32 -7.35 -15.27
CA MET A 145 3.93 -6.97 -13.99
C MET A 145 3.53 -7.91 -12.84
N GLN A 146 2.63 -8.88 -13.07
CA GLN A 146 2.12 -9.80 -12.05
C GLN A 146 2.76 -11.19 -12.15
N ALA A 147 2.98 -11.82 -11.00
CA ALA A 147 3.42 -13.21 -10.94
C ALA A 147 2.21 -14.15 -11.06
N CYS A 148 1.65 -14.29 -12.25
CA CYS A 148 0.42 -15.06 -12.49
C CYS A 148 0.61 -16.56 -12.28
N HIS A 149 1.76 -17.09 -12.70
CA HIS A 149 2.18 -18.46 -12.44
C HIS A 149 3.46 -18.42 -11.62
N VAL A 150 3.32 -18.57 -10.30
CA VAL A 150 4.45 -18.51 -9.37
C VAL A 150 5.26 -19.79 -9.45
N GLN A 151 6.56 -19.66 -9.73
CA GLN A 151 7.54 -20.69 -9.41
C GLN A 151 8.15 -20.36 -8.04
N PRO A 152 7.75 -21.07 -6.97
CA PRO A 152 8.15 -20.71 -5.63
C PRO A 152 9.65 -20.94 -5.40
N PHE A 153 10.26 -20.07 -4.61
CA PHE A 153 11.59 -20.27 -4.05
C PHE A 153 11.61 -19.82 -2.58
N GLN A 154 12.63 -20.20 -1.82
CA GLN A 154 12.66 -19.93 -0.38
C GLN A 154 13.32 -18.59 -0.08
N ALA A 155 12.71 -17.80 0.81
CA ALA A 155 13.32 -16.65 1.43
C ALA A 155 13.50 -16.84 2.94
N ARG A 156 14.54 -16.22 3.49
CA ARG A 156 14.76 -16.10 4.94
C ARG A 156 15.37 -14.75 5.26
N HIS A 157 15.47 -14.40 6.53
CA HIS A 157 16.01 -13.11 6.96
C HIS A 157 16.86 -13.25 8.20
N GLU A 158 17.70 -12.24 8.44
CA GLU A 158 18.46 -12.08 9.68
C GLU A 158 18.43 -10.61 10.10
N VAL A 159 18.00 -10.35 11.33
CA VAL A 159 17.92 -8.99 11.88
C VAL A 159 19.29 -8.57 12.38
N VAL A 160 19.94 -7.67 11.65
CA VAL A 160 21.29 -7.19 11.97
C VAL A 160 21.25 -6.05 12.99
N SER A 161 20.29 -5.12 12.84
CA SER A 161 20.16 -3.97 13.75
C SER A 161 18.74 -3.42 13.80
N SER A 162 18.55 -2.29 14.48
CA SER A 162 17.28 -1.58 14.50
C SER A 162 16.87 -1.00 13.15
N ARG A 163 17.79 -0.91 12.18
CA ARG A 163 17.57 -0.26 10.87
C ARG A 163 18.01 -1.09 9.68
N ILE A 164 18.57 -2.27 9.92
CA ILE A 164 19.16 -3.14 8.90
C ILE A 164 18.67 -4.57 9.10
N VAL A 165 18.25 -5.20 8.00
CA VAL A 165 17.96 -6.63 7.91
C VAL A 165 18.71 -7.19 6.71
N THR A 166 19.32 -8.37 6.85
CA THR A 166 19.82 -9.13 5.71
C THR A 166 18.68 -10.01 5.21
N VAL A 167 18.36 -9.86 3.93
CA VAL A 167 17.37 -10.70 3.24
C VAL A 167 18.11 -11.74 2.43
N PHE A 168 17.72 -13.00 2.56
CA PHE A 168 18.29 -14.11 1.82
C PHE A 168 17.22 -14.79 0.97
N TRP A 169 17.58 -15.21 -0.24
CA TRP A 169 16.70 -16.01 -1.07
C TRP A 169 17.47 -17.04 -1.89
N SER A 170 16.90 -18.23 -2.04
CA SER A 170 17.53 -19.32 -2.79
C SER A 170 17.69 -18.93 -4.26
N LYS A 171 18.80 -19.34 -4.88
CA LYS A 171 19.04 -19.10 -6.31
C LYS A 171 17.88 -19.67 -7.13
N HIS A 172 17.18 -18.80 -7.86
CA HIS A 172 16.15 -19.19 -8.79
C HIS A 172 16.75 -19.24 -10.20
N SER A 173 16.73 -20.43 -10.80
CA SER A 173 17.03 -20.62 -12.22
C SER A 173 15.71 -20.78 -12.96
N PRO A 174 15.29 -19.79 -13.77
CA PRO A 174 14.12 -19.96 -14.60
C PRO A 174 14.36 -21.10 -15.59
N LYS A 175 13.36 -21.96 -15.80
CA LYS A 175 13.39 -22.96 -16.88
C LYS A 175 13.06 -22.33 -18.25
N SER A 176 12.73 -21.04 -18.28
CA SER A 176 12.31 -20.31 -19.47
C SER A 176 13.49 -19.73 -20.25
N HIS A 177 13.24 -19.36 -21.51
CA HIS A 177 14.19 -18.61 -22.35
C HIS A 177 14.55 -17.22 -21.80
N HIS A 178 13.77 -16.70 -20.84
CA HIS A 178 13.96 -15.39 -20.22
C HIS A 178 15.25 -15.28 -19.40
N ARG A 179 16.08 -14.28 -19.72
CA ARG A 179 17.30 -13.96 -18.97
C ARG A 179 16.98 -13.20 -17.67
N LEU A 180 17.28 -13.82 -16.54
CA LEU A 180 17.22 -13.20 -15.20
C LEU A 180 18.21 -12.02 -15.10
N GLN A 181 17.73 -10.85 -14.68
CA GLN A 181 18.52 -9.61 -14.52
C GLN A 181 18.80 -9.29 -13.04
N GLY A 182 17.89 -9.69 -12.16
CA GLY A 182 17.98 -9.40 -10.74
C GLY A 182 16.74 -9.84 -9.99
N TYR A 183 16.60 -9.28 -8.79
CA TYR A 183 15.48 -9.53 -7.90
C TYR A 183 14.94 -8.21 -7.35
N SER A 184 13.63 -8.15 -7.12
CA SER A 184 12.97 -7.06 -6.41
C SER A 184 12.51 -7.55 -5.05
N ILE A 185 13.03 -6.93 -4.00
CA ILE A 185 12.62 -7.17 -2.61
C ILE A 185 11.45 -6.23 -2.31
N TYR A 186 10.29 -6.79 -2.04
CA TYR A 186 9.10 -6.04 -1.64
C TYR A 186 8.94 -6.12 -0.13
N TYR A 187 8.71 -5.00 0.54
CA TYR A 187 8.55 -4.95 1.99
C TYR A 187 7.53 -3.89 2.42
N MET A 188 6.77 -4.17 3.46
CA MET A 188 5.79 -3.23 4.03
C MET A 188 5.74 -3.33 5.56
N ARG A 189 5.35 -2.23 6.21
CA ARG A 189 5.11 -2.19 7.66
C ARG A 189 3.74 -2.79 7.93
N THR A 190 3.64 -3.78 8.81
CA THR A 190 2.35 -4.38 9.15
C THR A 190 2.37 -5.10 10.49
N ASN A 191 1.26 -4.97 11.23
CA ASN A 191 1.02 -5.72 12.46
C ASN A 191 0.18 -6.98 12.22
N VAL A 192 -0.40 -7.13 11.03
CA VAL A 192 -1.19 -8.30 10.60
C VAL A 192 -0.49 -9.02 9.47
N ASP A 193 -0.89 -10.25 9.21
CA ASP A 193 -0.41 -10.99 8.04
C ASP A 193 -0.98 -10.39 6.75
N LYS A 194 -0.20 -10.48 5.69
CA LYS A 194 -0.45 -9.83 4.41
C LYS A 194 -0.23 -10.80 3.27
N SER A 195 -1.02 -10.62 2.23
CA SER A 195 -0.80 -11.25 0.93
C SER A 195 0.10 -10.39 0.05
N PRO A 196 0.95 -10.97 -0.83
CA PRO A 196 1.72 -10.20 -1.80
C PRO A 196 0.87 -9.38 -2.79
N TYR A 197 -0.43 -9.68 -2.85
CA TYR A 197 -1.43 -9.07 -3.74
C TYR A 197 -2.15 -7.87 -3.10
N GLU A 198 -2.05 -7.69 -1.78
CA GLU A 198 -2.66 -6.54 -1.10
C GLU A 198 -1.78 -5.28 -1.21
N GLY A 199 -2.37 -4.09 -1.32
CA GLY A 199 -1.63 -2.83 -1.10
C GLY A 199 -0.49 -2.53 -2.09
N ARG A 200 -0.57 -3.02 -3.33
CA ARG A 200 0.42 -2.73 -4.40
C ARG A 200 0.18 -1.40 -5.12
N ASP A 201 -0.27 -0.37 -4.42
CA ASP A 201 -0.28 0.97 -5.01
C ASP A 201 1.15 1.49 -5.11
N LEU A 202 1.71 1.49 -6.33
CA LEU A 202 3.08 1.95 -6.63
C LEU A 202 3.38 3.38 -6.12
N CYS A 203 2.35 4.17 -5.77
CA CYS A 203 2.48 5.51 -5.18
C CYS A 203 1.84 5.68 -3.79
N SER A 204 1.28 4.63 -3.18
CA SER A 204 0.65 4.78 -1.86
C SER A 204 1.69 4.86 -0.75
N LYS A 205 1.49 5.81 0.17
CA LYS A 205 2.27 5.91 1.41
C LYS A 205 2.11 4.69 2.32
N PHE A 206 1.07 3.88 2.09
CA PHE A 206 0.69 2.74 2.91
C PHE A 206 0.91 1.38 2.22
N GLY A 207 1.33 1.39 0.95
CA GLY A 207 1.55 0.18 0.15
C GLY A 207 2.91 -0.49 0.31
N TRP A 208 3.15 -1.52 -0.53
CA TRP A 208 4.45 -2.18 -0.65
C TRP A 208 5.52 -1.21 -1.14
N LYS A 209 6.66 -1.21 -0.46
CA LYS A 209 7.90 -0.61 -0.97
C LYS A 209 8.68 -1.68 -1.73
N SER A 210 9.38 -1.30 -2.79
CA SER A 210 10.24 -2.21 -3.54
C SER A 210 11.69 -1.73 -3.56
N ARG A 211 12.61 -2.69 -3.61
CA ARG A 211 14.03 -2.46 -3.85
C ARG A 211 14.53 -3.44 -4.90
N TYR A 212 14.87 -2.92 -6.08
CA TYR A 212 15.55 -3.70 -7.11
C TYR A 212 17.02 -3.94 -6.72
N VAL A 213 17.48 -5.17 -6.94
CA VAL A 213 18.83 -5.64 -6.69
C VAL A 213 19.28 -6.42 -7.93
N ALA A 214 20.23 -5.84 -8.68
CA ALA A 214 20.86 -6.51 -9.81
C ALA A 214 21.69 -7.72 -9.34
N LEU A 215 21.87 -8.72 -10.21
CA LEU A 215 22.64 -9.93 -9.89
C LEU A 215 24.11 -9.68 -9.52
N GLU A 216 24.69 -8.57 -9.93
CA GLU A 216 26.05 -8.16 -9.54
C GLU A 216 26.13 -7.59 -8.11
N ASN A 217 25.00 -7.15 -7.56
CA ASN A 217 24.91 -6.48 -6.26
C ASN A 217 24.46 -7.41 -5.13
N VAL A 218 24.27 -8.71 -5.41
CA VAL A 218 23.95 -9.71 -4.38
C VAL A 218 25.22 -10.35 -3.86
N THR A 219 25.26 -10.60 -2.55
CA THR A 219 26.29 -11.45 -1.96
C THR A 219 25.86 -12.91 -2.09
N ILE A 220 26.79 -13.81 -2.37
CA ILE A 220 26.51 -15.25 -2.50
C ILE A 220 26.90 -15.96 -1.21
N GLU A 221 25.93 -16.59 -0.56
CA GLU A 221 26.13 -17.40 0.63
C GLU A 221 25.62 -18.83 0.37
N GLY A 222 26.53 -19.69 -0.11
CA GLY A 222 26.19 -21.05 -0.52
C GLY A 222 25.14 -21.08 -1.64
N SER A 223 23.97 -21.64 -1.34
CA SER A 223 22.81 -21.74 -2.25
C SER A 223 21.88 -20.51 -2.22
N PHE A 224 22.20 -19.51 -1.40
CA PHE A 224 21.39 -18.30 -1.25
C PHE A 224 22.12 -17.07 -1.81
N TYR A 225 21.33 -16.15 -2.34
CA TYR A 225 21.71 -14.74 -2.50
C TYR A 225 21.34 -13.98 -1.23
N ALA A 226 22.12 -12.94 -0.91
CA ALA A 226 21.94 -12.10 0.25
C ALA A 226 22.02 -10.62 -0.12
N TYR A 227 21.20 -9.79 0.55
CA TYR A 227 21.25 -8.33 0.41
C TYR A 227 20.82 -7.63 1.70
N ASN A 228 21.56 -6.58 2.07
CA ASN A 228 21.27 -5.76 3.24
C ASN A 228 20.23 -4.69 2.92
N LEU A 229 19.00 -4.88 3.42
CA LEU A 229 17.96 -3.88 3.39
C LEU A 229 18.16 -2.87 4.52
N THR A 230 18.32 -1.59 4.19
CA THR A 230 18.67 -0.52 5.13
C THR A 230 17.56 0.53 5.27
N ARG A 231 17.73 1.47 6.22
CA ARG A 231 16.80 2.58 6.50
C ARG A 231 15.41 2.11 6.95
N LEU A 232 15.36 0.99 7.65
CA LEU A 232 14.15 0.50 8.30
C LEU A 232 13.85 1.31 9.58
N LYS A 233 12.61 1.25 10.04
CA LYS A 233 12.22 1.83 11.33
C LYS A 233 12.58 0.88 12.46
N PRO A 234 13.12 1.38 13.59
CA PRO A 234 13.31 0.60 14.81
C PRO A 234 12.02 -0.05 15.33
N TYR A 235 12.18 -1.20 16.00
CA TYR A 235 11.11 -1.95 16.65
C TYR A 235 9.81 -2.09 15.85
N THR A 236 9.95 -2.26 14.54
CA THR A 236 8.82 -2.27 13.60
C THR A 236 8.72 -3.64 12.95
N ARG A 237 7.51 -4.20 12.90
CA ARG A 237 7.23 -5.44 12.18
C ARG A 237 7.07 -5.14 10.68
N TYR A 238 7.75 -5.93 9.88
CA TYR A 238 7.72 -5.89 8.42
C TYR A 238 7.28 -7.24 7.87
N ALA A 239 6.50 -7.20 6.80
CA ALA A 239 6.32 -8.31 5.87
C ALA A 239 7.22 -8.08 4.66
N PHE A 240 7.77 -9.13 4.08
CA PHE A 240 8.53 -9.06 2.84
C PHE A 240 8.42 -10.34 1.99
N TYR A 241 8.65 -10.19 0.70
CA TYR A 241 8.87 -11.28 -0.24
C TYR A 241 9.82 -10.80 -1.35
N VAL A 242 10.38 -11.75 -2.10
CA VAL A 242 11.32 -11.48 -3.19
C VAL A 242 10.71 -11.96 -4.51
N LYS A 243 10.81 -11.13 -5.56
CA LYS A 243 10.34 -11.46 -6.91
C LYS A 243 11.52 -11.42 -7.88
N ALA A 244 11.64 -12.41 -8.76
CA ALA A 244 12.61 -12.39 -9.85
C ALA A 244 12.24 -11.30 -10.89
N TYR A 245 13.26 -10.72 -11.53
CA TYR A 245 13.12 -9.69 -12.55
C TYR A 245 13.88 -10.09 -13.83
N TYR A 246 13.20 -10.02 -14.98
CA TYR A 246 13.68 -10.49 -16.28
C TYR A 246 13.72 -9.33 -17.30
N ASN A 247 14.47 -9.50 -18.39
CA ASN A 247 14.66 -8.45 -19.42
C ASN A 247 13.55 -8.37 -20.47
N GLU A 248 12.86 -9.49 -20.73
CA GLU A 248 11.93 -9.63 -21.85
C GLU A 248 10.47 -9.56 -21.41
N SER A 249 9.60 -9.19 -22.36
CA SER A 249 8.15 -9.18 -22.15
C SER A 249 7.66 -10.59 -21.84
N PHE A 250 7.06 -10.72 -20.68
CA PHE A 250 6.57 -11.97 -20.13
C PHE A 250 5.15 -12.26 -20.65
N ASP A 251 4.88 -13.45 -21.17
CA ASP A 251 3.51 -13.89 -21.42
C ASP A 251 2.91 -14.34 -20.08
N SER A 252 2.06 -13.49 -19.52
CA SER A 252 1.41 -13.74 -18.22
C SER A 252 0.52 -14.99 -18.20
N ALA A 253 0.21 -15.58 -19.37
CA ALA A 253 -0.58 -16.80 -19.48
C ALA A 253 0.24 -18.10 -19.41
N THR A 254 1.55 -18.09 -19.67
CA THR A 254 2.33 -19.32 -19.81
C THR A 254 3.64 -19.29 -19.05
N ASP A 255 4.28 -18.13 -18.95
CA ASP A 255 5.58 -18.05 -18.35
C ASP A 255 5.50 -18.17 -16.81
N LEU A 256 6.55 -18.72 -16.20
CA LEU A 256 6.69 -18.86 -14.75
C LEU A 256 7.50 -17.72 -14.15
N VAL A 257 6.94 -17.04 -13.14
CA VAL A 257 7.64 -15.97 -12.40
C VAL A 257 8.20 -16.53 -11.10
N GLY A 258 9.51 -16.42 -10.92
CA GLY A 258 10.14 -16.70 -9.63
C GLY A 258 9.62 -15.76 -8.55
N MET A 259 9.07 -16.31 -7.47
CA MET A 259 8.63 -15.52 -6.31
C MET A 259 8.83 -16.31 -5.01
N SER A 260 9.23 -15.62 -3.94
CA SER A 260 9.40 -16.28 -2.64
C SER A 260 8.09 -16.44 -1.88
N ASP A 261 8.15 -17.31 -0.88
CA ASP A 261 7.21 -17.29 0.24
C ASP A 261 7.24 -15.94 0.99
N MET A 262 6.13 -15.63 1.66
CA MET A 262 6.00 -14.43 2.48
C MET A 262 6.73 -14.63 3.81
N GLN A 263 7.56 -13.66 4.16
CA GLN A 263 8.36 -13.70 5.37
C GLN A 263 8.10 -12.46 6.24
N TYR A 264 8.27 -12.60 7.54
CA TYR A 264 8.01 -11.53 8.50
C TYR A 264 9.16 -11.41 9.48
N PHE A 265 9.52 -10.17 9.81
CA PHE A 265 10.55 -9.89 10.80
C PHE A 265 10.18 -8.65 11.60
N ARG A 266 10.80 -8.51 12.78
CA ARG A 266 10.74 -7.29 13.58
C ARG A 266 12.15 -6.76 13.77
N THR A 267 12.39 -5.52 13.39
CA THR A 267 13.70 -4.86 13.62
C THR A 267 13.98 -4.74 15.11
N ALA A 268 15.26 -4.70 15.47
CA ALA A 268 15.67 -4.52 16.87
C ALA A 268 15.21 -3.16 17.42
N LYS A 269 15.17 -3.05 18.75
CA LYS A 269 14.96 -1.77 19.43
C LYS A 269 16.15 -0.84 19.16
N ASP A 270 15.87 0.44 18.95
CA ASP A 270 16.88 1.49 18.90
C ASP A 270 16.79 2.32 20.19
N ARG A 271 17.77 3.20 20.40
CA ARG A 271 17.68 4.20 21.47
C ARG A 271 16.44 5.08 21.22
N PRO A 272 15.53 5.23 22.21
CA PRO A 272 14.37 6.11 22.06
C PRO A 272 14.79 7.54 21.78
N THR A 273 13.92 8.30 21.10
CA THR A 273 14.14 9.74 20.96
C THR A 273 14.08 10.44 22.32
N SER A 274 14.78 11.56 22.44
CA SER A 274 14.74 12.35 23.67
C SER A 274 13.31 12.85 23.94
N PRO A 275 12.88 12.89 25.22
CA PRO A 275 11.57 13.42 25.58
C PRO A 275 11.32 14.81 24.97
N LEU A 276 10.18 14.96 24.32
CA LEU A 276 9.73 16.20 23.68
C LEU A 276 8.92 17.04 24.68
N HIS A 277 8.95 18.36 24.52
CA HIS A 277 8.13 19.29 25.31
C HIS A 277 8.25 19.09 26.83
N MET A 278 9.48 18.93 27.33
CA MET A 278 9.73 18.83 28.76
C MET A 278 9.34 20.15 29.43
N ARG A 279 8.46 20.07 30.43
CA ARG A 279 7.97 21.22 31.19
C ARG A 279 7.87 20.91 32.68
N THR A 280 8.19 21.90 33.48
CA THR A 280 8.04 21.87 34.93
C THR A 280 7.02 22.91 35.35
N THR A 281 6.16 22.56 36.30
CA THR A 281 5.21 23.49 36.90
C THR A 281 5.28 23.35 38.41
N ARG A 282 5.36 24.49 39.12
CA ARG A 282 5.33 24.49 40.58
C ARG A 282 3.93 24.04 41.02
N LYS A 283 3.86 22.99 41.84
CA LYS A 283 2.59 22.53 42.42
C LYS A 283 2.39 23.12 43.82
N ASN A 284 3.44 23.14 44.64
CA ASN A 284 3.48 23.86 45.92
C ASN A 284 4.93 24.23 46.29
N GLU A 285 5.20 24.51 47.56
CA GLU A 285 6.54 24.91 48.05
C GLU A 285 7.60 23.81 47.96
N SER A 286 7.21 22.54 47.98
CA SER A 286 8.14 21.40 48.03
C SER A 286 7.97 20.41 46.87
N THR A 287 7.02 20.65 45.97
CA THR A 287 6.72 19.72 44.87
C THR A 287 6.61 20.44 43.53
N ILE A 288 7.15 19.78 42.52
CA ILE A 288 7.13 20.20 41.13
C ILE A 288 6.47 19.08 40.32
N THR A 289 5.61 19.44 39.37
CA THR A 289 5.11 18.51 38.37
C THR A 289 5.99 18.60 37.13
N LEU A 290 6.66 17.50 36.81
CA LEU A 290 7.44 17.30 35.58
C LEU A 290 6.56 16.56 34.56
N ALA A 291 6.46 17.10 33.35
CA ALA A 291 5.72 16.47 32.26
C ALA A 291 6.52 16.55 30.96
N TRP A 292 6.39 15.51 30.13
CA TRP A 292 7.01 15.43 28.80
C TRP A 292 6.12 14.61 27.86
N ARG A 293 6.47 14.60 26.58
CA ARG A 293 5.85 13.78 25.54
C ARG A 293 6.90 12.90 24.87
N ILE A 294 6.48 11.78 24.33
CA ILE A 294 7.28 10.95 23.42
C ILE A 294 6.49 10.72 22.14
N LEU A 295 7.16 10.30 21.07
CA LEU A 295 6.49 9.95 19.83
C LEU A 295 5.56 8.74 20.07
N PRO A 296 4.29 8.78 19.62
CA PRO A 296 3.36 7.66 19.79
C PRO A 296 3.91 6.32 19.25
N SER A 297 4.68 6.37 18.15
CA SER A 297 5.33 5.19 17.57
C SER A 297 6.41 4.56 18.45
N GLU A 298 6.86 5.26 19.48
CA GLU A 298 7.94 4.81 20.37
C GLU A 298 7.45 4.38 21.75
N GLN A 299 6.16 4.57 22.06
CA GLN A 299 5.59 4.19 23.36
C GLN A 299 5.85 2.73 23.71
N ALA A 300 5.71 1.82 22.75
CA ALA A 300 5.97 0.39 22.95
C ALA A 300 7.46 0.02 23.09
N MET A 301 8.38 0.95 22.80
CA MET A 301 9.83 0.75 22.98
C MET A 301 10.30 1.15 24.38
N VAL A 302 9.61 2.08 25.03
CA VAL A 302 10.03 2.67 26.32
C VAL A 302 9.52 1.84 27.49
N LEU A 303 10.44 1.32 28.30
CA LEU A 303 10.11 0.53 29.49
C LEU A 303 10.10 1.37 30.77
N GLN A 304 11.04 2.31 30.88
CA GLN A 304 11.22 3.15 32.06
C GLN A 304 11.84 4.50 31.67
N TYR A 305 11.64 5.49 32.53
CA TYR A 305 12.32 6.78 32.46
C TYR A 305 13.26 6.90 33.64
N HIS A 306 14.47 7.39 33.37
CA HIS A 306 15.40 7.81 34.41
C HIS A 306 15.32 9.33 34.51
N VAL A 307 15.05 9.84 35.72
CA VAL A 307 14.90 11.27 35.96
C VAL A 307 15.90 11.65 37.05
N ASP A 308 16.90 12.43 36.65
CA ASP A 308 17.87 13.01 37.56
C ASP A 308 17.45 14.43 37.94
N VAL A 309 17.40 14.70 39.24
CA VAL A 309 17.06 16.01 39.78
C VAL A 309 18.24 16.53 40.57
N PHE A 310 18.74 17.69 40.17
CA PHE A 310 19.86 18.35 40.83
C PHE A 310 19.38 19.67 41.44
N ILE A 311 19.82 19.95 42.67
CA ILE A 311 19.68 21.28 43.24
C ILE A 311 20.69 22.17 42.54
N GLN A 312 20.20 23.19 41.82
CA GLN A 312 21.07 24.23 41.29
C GLN A 312 21.32 25.24 42.42
N PRO A 313 22.55 25.32 42.96
CA PRO A 313 22.85 26.27 44.02
C PRO A 313 22.78 27.70 43.48
N ASP A 314 22.39 28.63 44.34
CA ASP A 314 22.38 30.05 44.00
C ASP A 314 23.80 30.52 43.69
N GLU A 315 23.94 31.32 42.65
CA GLU A 315 25.19 31.98 42.30
C GLU A 315 25.41 33.21 43.20
N GLN A 316 25.62 32.98 44.49
CA GLN A 316 25.67 34.01 45.54
C GLN A 316 26.59 35.18 45.18
N ARG A 317 27.78 34.88 44.63
CA ARG A 317 28.75 35.90 44.15
C ARG A 317 28.21 36.84 43.07
N LYS A 318 27.20 36.45 42.30
CA LYS A 318 26.52 37.34 41.34
C LYS A 318 25.48 38.21 42.03
N PHE A 319 24.74 37.65 42.99
CA PHE A 319 23.75 38.39 43.77
C PHE A 319 24.40 39.42 44.69
N ASP A 320 25.48 39.05 45.39
CA ASP A 320 26.18 39.91 46.35
C ASP A 320 26.85 41.15 45.71
N LYS A 321 27.13 41.10 44.40
CA LYS A 321 27.69 42.24 43.66
C LYS A 321 26.66 43.32 43.32
N ARG A 322 25.36 43.03 43.45
CA ARG A 322 24.28 43.94 43.08
C ARG A 322 23.68 44.57 44.33
N ASN A 323 23.51 45.89 44.30
CA ASN A 323 22.75 46.58 45.33
C ASN A 323 21.26 46.64 44.92
N PHE A 324 20.42 45.84 45.58
CA PHE A 324 18.99 45.76 45.26
C PHE A 324 18.18 46.98 45.72
N CYS A 325 18.75 47.89 46.51
CA CYS A 325 18.10 49.16 46.86
C CYS A 325 18.21 50.17 45.72
N THR A 326 19.36 50.22 45.03
CA THR A 326 19.59 51.13 43.89
C THR A 326 19.14 50.53 42.57
N ASP A 327 19.29 49.21 42.43
CA ASP A 327 18.94 48.45 41.24
C ASP A 327 17.95 47.35 41.59
N PRO A 328 16.69 47.69 41.92
CA PRO A 328 15.68 46.73 42.35
C PRO A 328 15.42 45.66 41.28
N HIS A 329 15.07 44.45 41.74
CA HIS A 329 14.77 43.34 40.85
C HIS A 329 13.51 43.66 40.05
N GLN A 330 13.65 43.92 38.76
CA GLN A 330 12.50 44.04 37.86
C GLN A 330 11.98 42.63 37.59
N GLN A 331 10.69 42.38 37.83
CA GLN A 331 10.10 41.11 37.41
C GLN A 331 10.26 40.99 35.89
N PRO A 332 10.64 39.80 35.37
CA PRO A 332 10.57 39.59 33.93
C PRO A 332 9.15 39.91 33.49
N ARG A 333 9.01 40.77 32.47
CA ARG A 333 7.69 41.06 31.89
C ARG A 333 7.05 39.72 31.53
N PRO A 334 5.77 39.48 31.86
CA PRO A 334 5.11 38.25 31.49
C PRO A 334 5.23 38.10 29.98
N VAL A 335 5.97 37.09 29.53
CA VAL A 335 5.93 36.67 28.14
C VAL A 335 4.50 36.21 27.91
N PRO A 336 3.79 36.70 26.88
CA PRO A 336 2.43 36.28 26.63
C PRO A 336 2.40 34.75 26.61
N HIS A 337 1.61 34.15 27.50
CA HIS A 337 1.29 32.74 27.39
C HIS A 337 0.56 32.60 26.07
N ASP A 338 1.27 32.09 25.07
CA ASP A 338 0.71 31.72 23.80
C ASP A 338 -0.40 30.71 24.08
N HIS A 339 -1.64 31.21 24.05
CA HIS A 339 -2.86 30.44 24.26
C HIS A 339 -3.00 29.46 23.10
N TRP A 340 -2.39 28.29 23.25
CA TRP A 340 -2.67 27.17 22.37
C TRP A 340 -3.53 26.17 23.15
N GLN A 341 -4.83 26.29 22.86
CA GLN A 341 -5.90 25.39 23.29
C GLN A 341 -5.59 23.93 22.89
N PRO A 342 -6.21 22.95 23.60
CA PRO A 342 -5.84 21.53 23.60
C PRO A 342 -5.88 20.81 22.25
#